data_AF-A0A968Q2P7-F1
#
_entry.id   AF-A0A968Q2P7-F1
#
_cell.length_a   1.000
_cell.length_b   1.000
_cell.length_c   1.000
_cell.angle_alpha   90.00
_cell.angle_beta   90.00
_cell.angle_gamma   90.00
#
_symmetry.space_group_name_H-M   'P 1'
#
loop_
_entity.id
_entity.type
_entity.pdbx_description
1 polymer ?
#
loop_
_entity_poly.entity_id
_entity_poly.type
_entity_poly.pdbx_seq_one_letter_code
_entity_poly.pdbx_strand_id
1 'polypeptide(L)'
;MLSALVAFTLSPLFAQIPFAQIPQGEITEPNPAETILFSRDGTYAEVIRHQQVRPLPGQLDDIPVFNSNSPEVVQQNGILLSTFPTDGMATPSAHLDYAFNGRFDIFAHHIARGVNPDDRRTLFLGVVVYNPGTEPVEISIQQGVSYLSQEAPFIELPAMRLSSNGNVFAGPGSRTATDILRGASQASWPTSITIPPGHVHLLMNTPIPLRQLTVPVNGSYPQGEVIPKPPIRPVTLTAAADQILNLETGEAGEVAPPPRVIQRPIPSNGRTAMMYLTSSGPVHLASLARYADTTPTGNERVPTLRDWLEVLKQGQLVTPRDIPPTNPDTYRFGRFYYGRVAGVAKGSSWKTTLTDGPTLAC
;
A
#
# COMPACT_ATOMS: atom_id res chain seq x y z
N MET A 1 66.03 19.29 -4.98
CA MET A 1 65.60 19.48 -3.58
C MET A 1 64.11 19.15 -3.52
N LEU A 2 63.79 17.93 -3.13
CA LEU A 2 62.45 17.35 -3.05
C LEU A 2 61.88 17.60 -1.65
N SER A 3 60.70 18.21 -1.56
CA SER A 3 59.93 18.29 -0.30
C SER A 3 59.12 17.02 -0.11
N ALA A 4 59.36 16.34 1.00
CA ALA A 4 58.69 15.12 1.42
C ALA A 4 57.39 15.41 2.17
N LEU A 5 56.37 14.63 1.84
CA LEU A 5 55.07 14.52 2.48
C LEU A 5 55.23 13.78 3.82
N VAL A 6 54.87 14.39 4.94
CA VAL A 6 54.84 13.71 6.26
C VAL A 6 53.44 13.13 6.48
N ALA A 7 53.37 11.80 6.53
CA ALA A 7 52.19 11.06 6.93
C ALA A 7 52.15 10.96 8.47
N PHE A 8 51.05 11.38 9.09
CA PHE A 8 50.77 11.09 10.49
C PHE A 8 49.98 9.78 10.59
N THR A 9 50.61 8.75 11.12
CA THR A 9 49.96 7.51 11.56
C THR A 9 49.58 7.64 13.04
N LEU A 10 48.29 7.78 13.33
CA LEU A 10 47.76 7.66 14.69
C LEU A 10 47.40 6.18 14.94
N SER A 11 48.20 5.52 15.77
CA SER A 11 47.92 4.20 16.33
C SER A 11 46.75 4.29 17.33
N PRO A 12 45.76 3.38 17.30
CA PRO A 12 44.81 3.27 18.39
C PRO A 12 45.44 2.48 19.55
N LEU A 13 45.65 3.15 20.69
CA LEU A 13 45.83 2.49 21.97
C LEU A 13 44.54 1.74 22.32
N PHE A 14 44.57 0.41 22.27
CA PHE A 14 43.56 -0.42 22.92
C PHE A 14 43.80 -0.37 24.43
N ALA A 15 42.94 0.33 25.15
CA ALA A 15 42.84 0.21 26.59
C ALA A 15 42.33 -1.21 26.93
N GLN A 16 43.17 -2.02 27.56
CA GLN A 16 42.79 -3.29 28.17
C GLN A 16 41.89 -3.00 29.38
N ILE A 17 40.58 -3.15 29.20
CA ILE A 17 39.63 -3.23 30.30
C ILE A 17 39.72 -4.65 30.87
N PRO A 18 39.89 -4.84 32.19
CA PRO A 18 39.89 -6.17 32.78
C PRO A 18 38.53 -6.82 32.52
N PHE A 19 38.54 -8.08 32.08
CA PHE A 19 37.35 -8.91 31.95
C PHE A 19 36.62 -8.95 33.31
N ALA A 20 35.63 -8.09 33.50
CA ALA A 20 34.62 -8.28 34.52
C ALA A 20 33.83 -9.52 34.10
N GLN A 21 33.80 -10.52 34.97
CA GLN A 21 32.97 -11.71 34.82
C GLN A 21 31.54 -11.26 34.53
N ILE A 22 31.06 -11.54 33.31
CA ILE A 22 29.65 -11.50 32.98
C ILE A 22 28.97 -12.43 33.98
N PRO A 23 27.97 -11.97 34.77
CA PRO A 23 27.18 -12.89 35.58
C PRO A 23 26.64 -13.94 34.61
N GLN A 24 26.98 -15.21 34.84
CA GLN A 24 26.31 -16.31 34.15
C GLN A 24 24.84 -16.27 34.58
N GLY A 25 24.04 -15.48 33.86
CA GLY A 25 22.60 -15.62 33.87
C GLY A 25 22.34 -17.05 33.43
N GLU A 26 21.65 -17.80 34.28
CA GLU A 26 21.15 -19.13 34.01
C GLU A 26 20.53 -19.14 32.61
N ILE A 27 21.16 -19.85 31.67
CA ILE A 27 20.55 -20.13 30.39
C ILE A 27 19.46 -21.16 30.72
N THR A 28 18.27 -20.69 31.10
CA THR A 28 17.09 -21.55 31.10
C THR A 28 16.94 -22.07 29.69
N GLU A 29 17.18 -23.36 29.48
CA GLU A 29 16.88 -24.01 28.22
C GLU A 29 15.43 -23.69 27.85
N PRO A 30 15.14 -23.32 26.58
CA PRO A 30 13.77 -23.17 26.15
C PRO A 30 13.07 -24.50 26.43
N ASN A 31 12.04 -24.46 27.28
CA ASN A 31 11.23 -25.62 27.64
C ASN A 31 10.93 -26.39 26.34
N PRO A 32 11.41 -27.64 26.18
CA PRO A 32 11.30 -28.32 24.90
C PRO A 32 9.81 -28.39 24.57
N ALA A 33 9.42 -27.81 23.44
CA ALA A 33 8.05 -27.90 22.96
C ALA A 33 7.69 -29.39 22.90
N GLU A 34 6.87 -29.85 23.85
CA GLU A 34 6.53 -31.26 24.00
C GLU A 34 5.89 -31.68 22.67
N THR A 35 6.62 -32.51 21.93
CA THR A 35 6.24 -32.95 20.59
C THR A 35 5.73 -34.37 20.71
N ILE A 36 4.41 -34.54 20.69
CA ILE A 36 3.78 -35.86 20.73
C ILE A 36 3.50 -36.28 19.30
N LEU A 37 4.04 -37.44 18.91
CA LEU A 37 3.80 -38.09 17.63
C LEU A 37 2.74 -39.17 17.81
N PHE A 38 1.55 -38.98 17.26
CA PHE A 38 0.58 -40.08 17.12
C PHE A 38 0.72 -40.68 15.72
N SER A 39 1.27 -41.88 15.62
CA SER A 39 1.18 -42.65 14.37
C SER A 39 -0.21 -43.28 14.29
N ARG A 40 -1.01 -42.90 13.29
CA ARG A 40 -2.24 -43.62 12.97
C ARG A 40 -2.00 -44.46 11.73
N ASP A 41 -2.09 -45.78 11.91
CA ASP A 41 -2.15 -46.81 10.87
C ASP A 41 -1.02 -46.74 9.81
N GLY A 42 0.14 -46.15 10.13
CA GLY A 42 1.31 -46.10 9.26
C GLY A 42 1.20 -45.20 8.02
N THR A 43 0.11 -44.43 7.86
CA THR A 43 -0.13 -43.59 6.67
C THR A 43 0.03 -42.09 6.93
N TYR A 44 -0.11 -41.64 8.17
CA TYR A 44 0.20 -40.28 8.61
C TYR A 44 0.61 -40.26 10.10
N ALA A 45 1.40 -39.26 10.48
CA ALA A 45 1.74 -38.97 11.87
C ALA A 45 1.15 -37.61 12.25
N GLU A 46 0.37 -37.57 13.33
CA GLU A 46 -0.08 -36.32 13.95
C GLU A 46 1.03 -35.82 14.87
N VAL A 47 1.46 -34.57 14.67
CA VAL A 47 2.51 -33.91 15.46
C VAL A 47 1.85 -32.83 16.31
N ILE A 48 1.66 -33.08 17.60
CA ILE A 48 1.19 -32.07 18.55
C ILE A 48 2.42 -31.40 19.16
N ARG A 49 2.59 -30.09 18.92
CA ARG A 49 3.63 -29.27 19.57
C ARG A 49 2.99 -28.34 20.59
N HIS A 50 3.23 -28.60 21.87
CA HIS A 50 2.82 -27.69 22.94
C HIS A 50 3.69 -26.43 22.89
N GLN A 51 3.05 -25.28 22.65
CA GLN A 51 3.69 -23.98 22.66
C GLN A 51 2.93 -23.06 23.62
N GLN A 52 3.67 -22.31 24.44
CA GLN A 52 3.05 -21.28 25.26
C GLN A 52 2.79 -20.04 24.39
N VAL A 53 1.53 -19.72 24.18
CA VAL A 53 1.12 -18.45 23.57
C VAL A 53 0.87 -17.46 24.70
N ARG A 54 1.69 -16.41 24.78
CA ARG A 54 1.52 -15.31 25.74
C ARG A 54 0.89 -14.11 25.03
N PRO A 55 0.01 -13.34 25.69
CA PRO A 55 -0.45 -12.08 25.13
C PRO A 55 0.75 -11.14 24.96
N LEU A 56 0.77 -10.40 23.85
CA LEU A 56 1.75 -9.35 23.65
C LEU A 56 1.47 -8.23 24.68
N PRO A 57 2.45 -7.82 25.52
CA PRO A 57 2.21 -6.72 26.45
C PRO A 57 2.01 -5.39 25.71
N GLY A 58 1.38 -4.42 26.37
CA GLY A 58 1.10 -3.09 25.80
C GLY A 58 -0.25 -3.02 25.09
N GLN A 59 -0.45 -1.94 24.33
CA GLN A 59 -1.68 -1.66 23.61
C GLN A 59 -1.38 -0.85 22.35
N LEU A 60 -2.30 -0.84 21.40
CA LEU A 60 -2.31 0.15 20.32
C LEU A 60 -2.51 1.56 20.90
N ASP A 61 -1.95 2.56 20.24
CA ASP A 61 -2.30 3.95 20.52
C ASP A 61 -3.74 4.30 20.08
N ASP A 62 -4.17 5.53 20.36
CA ASP A 62 -5.50 6.04 19.99
C ASP A 62 -5.49 6.86 18.69
N ILE A 63 -4.41 6.80 17.90
CA ILE A 63 -4.30 7.59 16.67
C ILE A 63 -5.32 7.08 15.65
N PRO A 64 -6.18 7.95 15.09
CA PRO A 64 -7.15 7.55 14.09
C PRO A 64 -6.46 7.25 12.75
N VAL A 65 -6.85 6.16 12.12
CA VAL A 65 -6.35 5.70 10.82
C VAL A 65 -7.48 5.69 9.81
N PHE A 66 -7.39 6.55 8.79
CA PHE A 66 -8.20 6.46 7.59
C PHE A 66 -7.75 5.23 6.80
N ASN A 67 -8.49 4.13 6.92
CA ASN A 67 -8.10 2.82 6.37
C ASN A 67 -9.00 2.46 5.19
N SER A 68 -8.47 2.52 3.97
CA SER A 68 -9.16 2.23 2.72
C SER A 68 -8.60 0.95 2.08
N ASN A 69 -9.18 -0.20 2.42
CA ASN A 69 -8.83 -1.49 1.82
C ASN A 69 -10.06 -2.35 1.56
N SER A 70 -11.21 -1.73 1.28
CA SER A 70 -12.36 -2.46 0.75
C SER A 70 -13.06 -1.61 -0.30
N PRO A 71 -13.47 -2.18 -1.45
CA PRO A 71 -13.06 -3.50 -1.90
C PRO A 71 -11.57 -3.52 -2.26
N GLU A 72 -10.89 -4.64 -2.06
CA GLU A 72 -9.49 -4.76 -2.50
C GLU A 72 -9.39 -4.69 -4.02
N VAL A 73 -10.20 -5.45 -4.76
CA VAL A 73 -10.21 -5.42 -6.22
C VAL A 73 -11.23 -4.39 -6.70
N VAL A 74 -10.76 -3.39 -7.43
CA VAL A 74 -11.57 -2.28 -7.92
C VAL A 74 -11.79 -2.44 -9.42
N GLN A 75 -13.06 -2.48 -9.81
CA GLN A 75 -13.49 -2.69 -11.20
C GLN A 75 -14.41 -1.58 -11.74
N GLN A 76 -14.68 -0.56 -10.93
CA GLN A 76 -15.55 0.55 -11.27
C GLN A 76 -15.07 1.86 -10.62
N ASN A 77 -15.56 2.98 -11.15
CA ASN A 77 -15.36 4.29 -10.55
C ASN A 77 -16.24 4.43 -9.29
N GLY A 78 -15.79 5.16 -8.29
CA GLY A 78 -16.60 5.46 -7.11
C GLY A 78 -15.80 5.81 -5.86
N ILE A 79 -16.52 5.85 -4.74
CA ILE A 79 -16.00 6.14 -3.41
C ILE A 79 -15.50 4.84 -2.79
N LEU A 80 -14.24 4.79 -2.37
CA LEU A 80 -13.68 3.65 -1.64
C LEU A 80 -13.96 3.79 -0.14
N LEU A 81 -13.73 5.00 0.37
CA LEU A 81 -14.03 5.45 1.72
C LEU A 81 -14.16 6.98 1.72
N SER A 82 -15.15 7.53 2.43
CA SER A 82 -15.27 8.98 2.62
C SER A 82 -15.66 9.30 4.05
N THR A 83 -15.05 10.33 4.62
CA THR A 83 -15.46 10.92 5.90
C THR A 83 -16.05 12.31 5.74
N PHE A 84 -16.31 12.77 4.52
CA PHE A 84 -16.95 14.07 4.27
C PHE A 84 -18.32 14.15 4.96
N PRO A 85 -18.82 15.36 5.23
CA PRO A 85 -20.22 15.54 5.62
C PRO A 85 -21.16 15.00 4.55
N THR A 86 -22.33 14.52 4.97
CA THR A 86 -23.33 13.94 4.06
C THR A 86 -24.07 14.98 3.22
N ASP A 87 -24.07 16.24 3.66
CA ASP A 87 -24.84 17.31 3.06
C ASP A 87 -24.39 17.63 1.63
N GLY A 88 -25.34 17.66 0.70
CA GLY A 88 -25.08 17.95 -0.71
C GLY A 88 -24.41 16.81 -1.49
N MET A 89 -24.30 15.62 -0.90
CA MET A 89 -23.83 14.40 -1.57
C MET A 89 -25.01 13.61 -2.15
N ALA A 90 -24.84 13.04 -3.34
CA ALA A 90 -25.88 12.24 -3.99
C ALA A 90 -26.15 10.91 -3.27
N THR A 91 -25.12 10.35 -2.60
CA THR A 91 -25.21 9.10 -1.84
C THR A 91 -24.78 9.34 -0.39
N PRO A 92 -25.63 9.92 0.48
CA PRO A 92 -25.28 10.24 1.87
C PRO A 92 -24.66 9.07 2.66
N SER A 93 -25.16 7.84 2.45
CA SER A 93 -24.66 6.65 3.14
C SER A 93 -23.22 6.23 2.76
N ALA A 94 -22.62 6.84 1.74
CA ALA A 94 -21.23 6.61 1.35
C ALA A 94 -20.22 7.42 2.21
N HIS A 95 -20.71 8.29 3.09
CA HIS A 95 -19.89 9.24 3.83
C HIS A 95 -20.09 9.06 5.34
N LEU A 96 -18.98 8.92 6.07
CA LEU A 96 -18.99 8.64 7.51
C LEU A 96 -19.16 9.88 8.39
N ASP A 97 -19.08 11.09 7.81
CA ASP A 97 -19.11 12.36 8.54
C ASP A 97 -18.18 12.38 9.78
N TYR A 98 -16.90 12.17 9.52
CA TYR A 98 -15.86 12.13 10.55
C TYR A 98 -14.74 13.12 10.22
N ALA A 99 -14.48 14.04 11.14
CA ALA A 99 -13.39 14.99 11.04
C ALA A 99 -12.14 14.47 11.76
N PHE A 100 -11.01 14.45 11.05
CA PHE A 100 -9.70 14.24 11.64
C PHE A 100 -9.15 15.57 12.16
N ASN A 101 -8.53 15.57 13.32
CA ASN A 101 -7.90 16.74 13.92
C ASN A 101 -6.66 16.30 14.69
N GLY A 102 -5.53 17.02 14.57
CA GLY A 102 -4.26 16.59 15.11
C GLY A 102 -3.63 15.43 14.33
N ARG A 103 -3.00 14.48 15.02
CA ARG A 103 -2.28 13.34 14.43
C ARG A 103 -3.25 12.29 13.87
N PHE A 104 -3.08 11.89 12.61
CA PHE A 104 -3.84 10.80 11.99
C PHE A 104 -3.06 10.15 10.85
N ASP A 105 -3.45 8.92 10.49
CA ASP A 105 -2.82 8.18 9.39
C ASP A 105 -3.76 7.95 8.22
N ILE A 106 -3.16 7.73 7.06
CA ILE A 106 -3.84 7.21 5.88
C ILE A 106 -3.19 5.88 5.53
N PHE A 107 -4.00 4.84 5.39
CA PHE A 107 -3.63 3.60 4.72
C PHE A 107 -4.60 3.37 3.57
N ALA A 108 -4.07 3.07 2.38
CA ALA A 108 -4.88 2.66 1.25
C ALA A 108 -4.24 1.48 0.52
N HIS A 109 -5.03 0.46 0.19
CA HIS A 109 -4.60 -0.65 -0.64
C HIS A 109 -5.71 -1.10 -1.58
N HIS A 110 -5.44 -1.05 -2.89
CA HIS A 110 -6.40 -1.47 -3.91
C HIS A 110 -5.69 -2.07 -5.13
N ILE A 111 -6.39 -2.95 -5.82
CA ILE A 111 -5.93 -3.72 -6.99
C ILE A 111 -6.82 -3.38 -8.19
N ALA A 112 -6.18 -2.94 -9.28
CA ALA A 112 -6.78 -2.94 -10.59
C ALA A 112 -6.59 -4.33 -11.22
N ARG A 113 -7.67 -4.90 -11.77
CA ARG A 113 -7.64 -6.17 -12.50
C ARG A 113 -8.31 -6.00 -13.86
N GLY A 114 -7.66 -6.50 -14.90
CA GLY A 114 -8.18 -6.47 -16.26
C GLY A 114 -9.44 -7.32 -16.40
N VAL A 115 -10.29 -6.99 -17.36
CA VAL A 115 -11.46 -7.83 -17.73
C VAL A 115 -11.09 -8.92 -18.74
N ASN A 116 -9.99 -8.73 -19.47
CA ASN A 116 -9.44 -9.68 -20.42
C ASN A 116 -7.91 -9.50 -20.51
N PRO A 117 -7.16 -10.41 -21.16
CA PRO A 117 -5.70 -10.32 -21.25
C PRO A 117 -5.15 -9.09 -21.99
N ASP A 118 -5.98 -8.40 -22.75
CA ASP A 118 -5.65 -7.20 -23.52
C ASP A 118 -6.09 -5.90 -22.84
N ASP A 119 -6.61 -5.98 -21.61
CA ASP A 119 -6.97 -4.78 -20.86
C ASP A 119 -5.71 -3.99 -20.50
N ARG A 120 -5.67 -2.72 -20.90
CA ARG A 120 -4.54 -1.80 -20.73
C ARG A 120 -4.92 -0.54 -19.98
N ARG A 121 -6.12 -0.51 -19.40
CA ARG A 121 -6.66 0.66 -18.70
C ARG A 121 -5.82 1.01 -17.47
N THR A 122 -5.82 2.28 -17.13
CA THR A 122 -5.19 2.81 -15.92
C THR A 122 -6.27 3.20 -14.93
N LEU A 123 -6.38 2.44 -13.84
CA LEU A 123 -7.15 2.89 -12.67
C LEU A 123 -6.34 3.97 -11.95
N PHE A 124 -6.97 4.99 -11.40
CA PHE A 124 -6.34 5.94 -10.50
C PHE A 124 -6.92 5.82 -9.09
N LEU A 125 -6.05 6.02 -8.11
CA LEU A 125 -6.38 6.18 -6.70
C LEU A 125 -6.16 7.64 -6.30
N GLY A 126 -7.27 8.33 -6.03
CA GLY A 126 -7.30 9.70 -5.56
C GLY A 126 -7.51 9.76 -4.04
N VAL A 127 -6.83 10.67 -3.36
CA VAL A 127 -7.18 11.09 -1.99
C VAL A 127 -7.34 12.59 -1.97
N VAL A 128 -8.53 13.04 -1.58
CA VAL A 128 -8.85 14.45 -1.40
C VAL A 128 -9.05 14.77 0.08
N VAL A 129 -8.65 15.98 0.47
CA VAL A 129 -8.77 16.48 1.84
C VAL A 129 -9.53 17.80 1.83
N TYR A 130 -10.52 17.94 2.69
CA TYR A 130 -11.40 19.10 2.79
C TYR A 130 -11.24 19.80 4.11
N ASN A 131 -11.08 21.12 4.06
CA ASN A 131 -11.13 22.00 5.21
C ASN A 131 -12.56 22.59 5.34
N PRO A 132 -13.38 22.13 6.31
CA PRO A 132 -14.72 22.66 6.54
C PRO A 132 -14.71 23.98 7.33
N GLY A 133 -13.56 24.37 7.88
CA GLY A 133 -13.43 25.53 8.76
C GLY A 133 -13.41 26.86 8.02
N THR A 134 -13.35 27.92 8.83
CA THR A 134 -13.24 29.31 8.37
C THR A 134 -11.81 29.82 8.33
N GLU A 135 -10.84 29.05 8.84
CA GLU A 135 -9.42 29.37 8.88
C GLU A 135 -8.61 28.39 8.02
N PRO A 136 -7.46 28.81 7.45
CA PRO A 136 -6.58 27.90 6.75
C PRO A 136 -6.09 26.77 7.67
N VAL A 137 -6.06 25.55 7.14
CA VAL A 137 -5.52 24.37 7.83
C VAL A 137 -4.18 23.99 7.20
N GLU A 138 -3.16 23.77 8.02
CA GLU A 138 -1.91 23.16 7.62
C GLU A 138 -1.94 21.66 7.92
N ILE A 139 -1.55 20.86 6.94
CA ILE A 139 -1.31 19.43 7.13
C ILE A 139 0.18 19.17 6.92
N SER A 140 0.85 18.73 7.99
CA SER A 140 2.21 18.22 7.93
C SER A 140 2.20 16.74 7.57
N ILE A 141 2.99 16.36 6.57
CA ILE A 141 3.17 14.98 6.11
C ILE A 141 4.52 14.53 6.66
N GLN A 142 4.48 13.81 7.78
CA GLN A 142 5.68 13.36 8.50
C GLN A 142 6.39 12.25 7.75
N GLN A 143 5.61 11.33 7.19
CA GLN A 143 6.07 10.24 6.34
C GLN A 143 5.02 9.93 5.30
N GLY A 144 5.46 9.58 4.08
CA GLY A 144 4.58 9.11 3.02
C GLY A 144 5.31 8.14 2.12
N VAL A 145 4.74 6.95 1.92
CA VAL A 145 5.27 5.95 1.00
C VAL A 145 4.13 5.30 0.22
N SER A 146 4.37 5.01 -1.06
CA SER A 146 3.45 4.25 -1.90
C SER A 146 4.23 3.39 -2.89
N TYR A 147 3.75 2.16 -3.10
CA TYR A 147 4.37 1.20 -4.02
C TYR A 147 3.32 0.48 -4.84
N LEU A 148 3.63 0.27 -6.12
CA LEU A 148 2.93 -0.66 -6.98
C LEU A 148 3.40 -2.10 -6.73
N SER A 149 2.56 -3.07 -7.07
CA SER A 149 2.94 -4.49 -7.08
C SER A 149 4.01 -4.79 -8.14
N GLN A 150 4.13 -3.92 -9.15
CA GLN A 150 5.23 -3.96 -10.13
C GLN A 150 6.57 -3.46 -9.57
N GLU A 151 6.54 -2.62 -8.53
CA GLU A 151 7.75 -2.12 -7.83
C GLU A 151 8.11 -3.00 -6.64
N ALA A 152 7.12 -3.63 -6.02
CA ALA A 152 7.24 -4.58 -4.92
C ALA A 152 6.42 -5.84 -5.22
N PRO A 153 6.99 -6.82 -5.94
CA PRO A 153 6.26 -8.02 -6.36
C PRO A 153 5.89 -8.93 -5.20
N PHE A 154 4.78 -9.65 -5.36
CA PHE A 154 4.43 -10.76 -4.48
C PHE A 154 5.38 -11.93 -4.75
N ILE A 155 6.22 -12.23 -3.76
CA ILE A 155 7.18 -13.32 -3.81
C ILE A 155 7.05 -14.17 -2.55
N GLU A 156 7.40 -15.44 -2.65
CA GLU A 156 7.51 -16.30 -1.47
C GLU A 156 8.82 -15.98 -0.74
N LEU A 157 8.72 -15.79 0.58
CA LEU A 157 9.87 -15.57 1.46
C LEU A 157 9.96 -16.72 2.47
N PRO A 158 11.18 -17.09 2.91
CA PRO A 158 11.32 -18.06 3.99
C PRO A 158 10.70 -17.54 5.29
N ALA A 159 10.35 -18.44 6.20
CA ALA A 159 9.67 -18.12 7.46
C ALA A 159 10.39 -17.05 8.30
N MET A 160 11.73 -16.98 8.23
CA MET A 160 12.52 -15.92 8.82
C MET A 160 13.57 -15.42 7.82
N ARG A 161 13.67 -14.10 7.67
CA ARG A 161 14.69 -13.46 6.86
C ARG A 161 15.09 -12.12 7.48
N LEU A 162 16.38 -11.97 7.79
CA LEU A 162 16.90 -10.70 8.26
C LEU A 162 16.85 -9.65 7.12
N SER A 163 16.39 -8.44 7.45
CA SER A 163 16.32 -7.29 6.54
C SER A 163 17.05 -6.08 7.16
N SER A 164 18.36 -6.02 7.01
CA SER A 164 19.18 -4.95 7.61
C SER A 164 18.98 -3.59 6.92
N ASN A 165 18.68 -3.60 5.62
CA ASN A 165 18.55 -2.41 4.77
C ASN A 165 17.13 -2.16 4.23
N GLY A 166 16.12 -2.95 4.63
CA GLY A 166 14.74 -2.79 4.16
C GLY A 166 14.44 -3.42 2.78
N ASN A 167 15.38 -4.15 2.17
CA ASN A 167 15.22 -4.72 0.83
C ASN A 167 14.54 -6.10 0.80
N VAL A 168 13.99 -6.56 1.92
CA VAL A 168 13.23 -7.82 2.00
C VAL A 168 11.75 -7.49 2.17
N PHE A 169 10.97 -7.80 1.14
CA PHE A 169 9.52 -7.57 1.08
C PHE A 169 8.87 -8.56 0.10
N ALA A 170 7.59 -8.85 0.32
CA ALA A 170 6.75 -9.73 -0.48
C ALA A 170 5.41 -9.03 -0.77
N GLY A 171 5.43 -8.11 -1.73
CA GLY A 171 4.27 -7.29 -2.08
C GLY A 171 4.33 -5.86 -1.52
N PRO A 172 3.51 -4.94 -2.07
CA PRO A 172 3.56 -3.52 -1.76
C PRO A 172 3.18 -3.19 -0.32
N GLY A 173 2.32 -3.99 0.32
CA GLY A 173 1.97 -3.85 1.74
C GLY A 173 3.18 -4.02 2.66
N SER A 174 3.89 -5.13 2.51
CA SER A 174 5.11 -5.41 3.29
C SER A 174 6.21 -4.38 3.04
N ARG A 175 6.37 -3.91 1.79
CA ARG A 175 7.34 -2.88 1.44
C ARG A 175 7.01 -1.55 2.13
N THR A 176 5.74 -1.14 2.04
CA THR A 176 5.23 0.08 2.69
C THR A 176 5.46 0.01 4.20
N ALA A 177 5.06 -1.08 4.85
CA ALA A 177 5.25 -1.27 6.28
C ALA A 177 6.73 -1.24 6.69
N THR A 178 7.61 -1.89 5.91
CA THR A 178 9.05 -1.90 6.15
C THR A 178 9.62 -0.49 6.14
N ASP A 179 9.28 0.31 5.13
CA ASP A 179 9.84 1.66 4.99
C ASP A 179 9.30 2.61 6.07
N ILE A 180 8.00 2.53 6.40
CA ILE A 180 7.40 3.29 7.52
C ILE A 180 8.09 2.96 8.86
N LEU A 181 8.21 1.68 9.21
CA LEU A 181 8.83 1.25 10.47
C LEU A 181 10.31 1.66 10.58
N ARG A 182 10.98 1.84 9.44
CA ARG A 182 12.38 2.26 9.37
C ARG A 182 12.58 3.77 9.33
N GLY A 183 11.51 4.55 9.37
CA GLY A 183 11.64 6.01 9.33
C GLY A 183 11.65 6.62 7.92
N ALA A 184 11.48 5.82 6.85
CA ALA A 184 11.66 6.27 5.47
C ALA A 184 10.42 7.00 4.93
N SER A 185 10.66 7.91 3.99
CA SER A 185 9.63 8.68 3.27
C SER A 185 10.06 8.90 1.82
N GLN A 186 9.11 8.94 0.89
CA GLN A 186 9.37 9.22 -0.52
C GLN A 186 9.36 10.73 -0.78
N ALA A 187 10.42 11.24 -1.42
CA ALA A 187 10.60 12.66 -1.71
C ALA A 187 9.57 13.26 -2.70
N SER A 188 8.76 12.42 -3.35
CA SER A 188 7.68 12.89 -4.23
C SER A 188 6.51 13.49 -3.45
N TRP A 189 6.40 13.23 -2.14
CA TRP A 189 5.37 13.82 -1.30
C TRP A 189 5.85 15.17 -0.74
N PRO A 190 4.99 16.21 -0.73
CA PRO A 190 5.32 17.45 -0.04
C PRO A 190 5.45 17.18 1.48
N THR A 191 6.23 18.00 2.18
CA THR A 191 6.38 17.91 3.65
C THR A 191 5.23 18.59 4.40
N SER A 192 4.58 19.57 3.77
CA SER A 192 3.33 20.14 4.25
C SER A 192 2.49 20.70 3.10
N ILE A 193 1.19 20.85 3.37
CA ILE A 193 0.24 21.54 2.49
C ILE A 193 -0.62 22.49 3.33
N THR A 194 -1.05 23.60 2.74
CA THR A 194 -2.03 24.52 3.34
C THR A 194 -3.32 24.47 2.54
N ILE A 195 -4.44 24.22 3.23
CA ILE A 195 -5.78 24.14 2.65
C ILE A 195 -6.58 25.37 3.11
N PRO A 196 -6.94 26.29 2.20
CA PRO A 196 -7.74 27.44 2.56
C PRO A 196 -9.13 27.06 3.12
N PRO A 197 -9.80 27.98 3.82
CA PRO A 197 -11.16 27.78 4.34
C PRO A 197 -12.13 27.31 3.25
N GLY A 198 -12.90 26.25 3.51
CA GLY A 198 -13.89 25.73 2.57
C GLY A 198 -13.32 25.09 1.29
N HIS A 199 -12.00 24.91 1.19
CA HIS A 199 -11.36 24.35 0.00
C HIS A 199 -11.06 22.86 0.13
N VAL A 200 -10.98 22.20 -1.02
CA VAL A 200 -10.54 20.81 -1.16
C VAL A 200 -9.17 20.79 -1.83
N HIS A 201 -8.26 19.98 -1.28
CA HIS A 201 -6.93 19.73 -1.83
C HIS A 201 -6.82 18.28 -2.31
N LEU A 202 -6.18 18.05 -3.46
CA LEU A 202 -5.88 16.72 -3.98
C LEU A 202 -4.52 16.26 -3.42
N LEU A 203 -4.55 15.55 -2.29
CA LEU A 203 -3.35 15.05 -1.61
C LEU A 203 -2.64 13.94 -2.41
N MET A 204 -3.42 13.05 -3.04
CA MET A 204 -2.89 11.94 -3.82
C MET A 204 -3.65 11.80 -5.13
N ASN A 205 -2.92 11.58 -6.23
CA ASN A 205 -3.50 11.31 -7.55
C ASN A 205 -2.62 10.32 -8.31
N THR A 206 -2.72 9.04 -7.97
CA THR A 206 -1.72 8.06 -8.37
C THR A 206 -2.29 6.92 -9.22
N PRO A 207 -1.60 6.49 -10.30
CA PRO A 207 -2.10 5.45 -11.19
C PRO A 207 -1.85 4.04 -10.63
N ILE A 208 -2.71 3.10 -11.00
CA ILE A 208 -2.60 1.65 -10.84
C ILE A 208 -2.74 1.04 -12.24
N PRO A 209 -1.67 1.10 -13.05
CA PRO A 209 -1.77 0.81 -14.48
C PRO A 209 -1.72 -0.70 -14.75
N LEU A 210 -2.54 -1.17 -15.70
CA LEU A 210 -2.50 -2.55 -16.22
C LEU A 210 -1.44 -2.74 -17.32
N ARG A 211 -0.59 -1.74 -17.52
CA ARG A 211 0.52 -1.69 -18.47
C ARG A 211 1.65 -0.84 -17.89
N GLN A 212 2.81 -0.85 -18.54
CA GLN A 212 3.85 0.13 -18.22
C GLN A 212 3.42 1.52 -18.74
N LEU A 213 3.58 2.53 -17.88
CA LEU A 213 3.39 3.93 -18.28
C LEU A 213 4.73 4.53 -18.74
N THR A 214 4.68 5.46 -19.69
CA THR A 214 5.81 6.28 -20.15
C THR A 214 6.04 7.52 -19.26
N VAL A 215 5.18 7.70 -18.25
CA VAL A 215 5.16 8.83 -17.34
C VAL A 215 5.36 8.34 -15.89
N PRO A 216 5.80 9.22 -14.97
CA PRO A 216 5.96 8.84 -13.57
C PRO A 216 4.66 8.28 -12.96
N VAL A 217 4.81 7.20 -12.19
CA VAL A 217 3.69 6.54 -11.48
C VAL A 217 3.55 7.00 -10.03
N ASN A 218 4.43 7.86 -9.54
CA ASN A 218 4.38 8.40 -8.17
C ASN A 218 3.32 9.53 -7.99
N GLY A 219 2.52 9.83 -9.02
CA GLY A 219 1.51 10.89 -9.00
C GLY A 219 2.05 12.29 -9.31
N SER A 220 3.33 12.43 -9.68
CA SER A 220 3.91 13.72 -10.05
C SER A 220 3.61 14.17 -11.48
N TYR A 221 3.00 13.31 -12.32
CA TYR A 221 2.62 13.68 -13.68
C TYR A 221 1.39 14.61 -13.63
N PRO A 222 1.37 15.74 -14.38
CA PRO A 222 0.40 16.79 -14.11
C PRO A 222 -1.05 16.38 -14.38
N GLN A 223 -1.97 16.94 -13.60
CA GLN A 223 -3.40 16.72 -13.74
C GLN A 223 -3.89 17.20 -15.11
N GLY A 224 -4.79 16.43 -15.73
CA GLY A 224 -5.34 16.79 -17.04
C GLY A 224 -4.40 16.54 -18.22
N GLU A 225 -3.14 16.17 -17.98
CA GLU A 225 -2.23 15.82 -19.07
C GLU A 225 -2.55 14.46 -19.67
N VAL A 226 -2.29 14.36 -20.98
CA VAL A 226 -2.43 13.11 -21.72
C VAL A 226 -1.28 12.18 -21.34
N ILE A 227 -1.62 10.93 -21.03
CA ILE A 227 -0.68 9.84 -20.82
C ILE A 227 -0.29 9.32 -22.21
N PRO A 228 0.96 9.53 -22.67
CA PRO A 228 1.38 9.10 -23.99
C PRO A 228 1.30 7.58 -24.11
N LYS A 229 0.77 7.10 -25.24
CA LYS A 229 0.87 5.68 -25.60
C LYS A 229 2.35 5.31 -25.75
N PRO A 230 2.73 4.07 -25.41
CA PRO A 230 4.08 3.59 -25.71
C PRO A 230 4.33 3.68 -27.23
N PRO A 231 5.55 4.02 -27.66
CA PRO A 231 5.88 4.03 -29.09
C PRO A 231 5.64 2.66 -29.70
N ILE A 232 5.07 2.63 -30.91
CA ILE A 232 4.90 1.41 -31.69
C ILE A 232 6.28 0.82 -31.92
N ARG A 233 6.48 -0.45 -31.57
CA ARG A 233 7.77 -1.12 -31.82
C ARG A 233 8.01 -1.18 -33.33
N PRO A 234 9.22 -0.86 -33.84
CA PRO A 234 9.54 -1.05 -35.24
C PRO A 234 9.27 -2.50 -35.64
N VAL A 235 8.43 -2.70 -36.65
CA VAL A 235 8.13 -4.02 -37.21
C VAL A 235 9.03 -4.28 -38.40
N THR A 236 9.49 -5.52 -38.57
CA THR A 236 10.20 -5.92 -39.79
C THR A 236 9.26 -5.80 -41.00
N LEU A 237 9.80 -5.46 -42.17
CA LEU A 237 9.03 -5.41 -43.43
C LEU A 237 8.24 -6.70 -43.69
N THR A 238 8.78 -7.86 -43.28
CA THR A 238 8.13 -9.16 -43.38
C THR A 238 6.83 -9.22 -42.54
N ALA A 239 6.87 -8.75 -41.29
CA ALA A 239 5.71 -8.71 -40.40
C ALA A 239 4.63 -7.70 -40.85
N ALA A 240 5.03 -6.63 -41.53
CA ALA A 240 4.12 -5.64 -42.13
C ALA A 240 3.49 -6.15 -43.45
N ALA A 241 4.29 -6.82 -44.29
CA ALA A 241 3.85 -7.38 -45.57
C ALA A 241 2.83 -8.51 -45.40
N ASP A 242 2.96 -9.29 -44.32
CA ASP A 242 2.04 -10.39 -44.01
C ASP A 242 0.75 -9.91 -43.30
N GLN A 243 0.52 -8.60 -43.13
CA GLN A 243 -0.59 -8.03 -42.35
C GLN A 243 -0.73 -8.64 -40.94
N ILE A 244 0.36 -9.17 -40.39
CA ILE A 244 0.37 -9.83 -39.08
C ILE A 244 0.22 -8.79 -37.97
N LEU A 245 0.51 -7.51 -38.23
CA LEU A 245 0.36 -6.41 -37.28
C LEU A 245 -0.32 -5.18 -37.92
N ASN A 246 -1.18 -4.50 -37.16
CA ASN A 246 -1.71 -3.18 -37.45
C ASN A 246 -0.60 -2.13 -37.22
N LEU A 247 -0.26 -1.38 -38.26
CA LEU A 247 0.85 -0.42 -38.25
C LEU A 247 0.55 0.87 -37.46
N GLU A 248 -0.71 1.17 -37.17
CA GLU A 248 -1.14 2.33 -36.38
C GLU A 248 -1.23 2.02 -34.88
N THR A 249 -1.49 0.76 -34.52
CA THR A 249 -1.67 0.35 -33.12
C THR A 249 -0.54 -0.55 -32.59
N GLY A 250 0.21 -1.20 -33.49
CA GLY A 250 1.21 -2.21 -33.15
C GLY A 250 0.62 -3.56 -32.71
N GLU A 251 -0.69 -3.76 -32.86
CA GLU A 251 -1.43 -4.98 -32.47
C GLU A 251 -1.50 -6.00 -33.61
N ALA A 252 -1.96 -7.22 -33.36
CA ALA A 252 -2.12 -8.24 -34.42
C ALA A 252 -3.15 -7.83 -35.48
N GLY A 253 -2.82 -7.99 -36.77
CA GLY A 253 -3.73 -7.73 -37.90
C GLY A 253 -4.57 -8.96 -38.30
N GLU A 254 -5.49 -8.78 -39.26
CA GLU A 254 -6.53 -9.77 -39.63
C GLU A 254 -5.98 -11.12 -40.13
N VAL A 255 -4.74 -11.15 -40.64
CA VAL A 255 -4.11 -12.34 -41.25
C VAL A 255 -3.13 -13.03 -40.29
N ALA A 256 -2.99 -12.54 -39.05
CA ALA A 256 -2.15 -13.19 -38.05
C ALA A 256 -2.62 -14.64 -37.84
N PRO A 257 -1.72 -15.66 -37.85
CA PRO A 257 -2.11 -17.02 -37.51
C PRO A 257 -2.82 -17.00 -36.15
N PRO A 258 -3.86 -17.82 -35.93
CA PRO A 258 -4.58 -17.81 -34.67
C PRO A 258 -3.53 -17.93 -33.57
N PRO A 259 -3.47 -16.98 -32.62
CA PRO A 259 -2.49 -17.05 -31.57
C PRO A 259 -2.61 -18.45 -30.98
N ARG A 260 -1.49 -19.17 -30.80
CA ARG A 260 -1.50 -20.38 -29.97
C ARG A 260 -2.32 -20.00 -28.75
N VAL A 261 -3.33 -20.81 -28.41
CA VAL A 261 -4.19 -20.57 -27.23
C VAL A 261 -3.36 -20.79 -25.97
N ILE A 262 -2.37 -19.94 -25.78
CA ILE A 262 -1.70 -19.70 -24.53
C ILE A 262 -2.70 -18.80 -23.83
N GLN A 263 -3.34 -19.31 -22.78
CA GLN A 263 -4.16 -18.49 -21.90
C GLN A 263 -3.24 -17.40 -21.33
N ARG A 264 -3.29 -16.20 -21.92
CA ARG A 264 -2.54 -15.05 -21.42
C ARG A 264 -3.15 -14.67 -20.07
N PRO A 265 -2.34 -14.45 -19.03
CA PRO A 265 -2.86 -14.08 -17.72
C PRO A 265 -3.59 -12.74 -17.82
N ILE A 266 -4.66 -12.60 -17.06
CA ILE A 266 -5.36 -11.31 -16.91
C ILE A 266 -4.40 -10.35 -16.20
N PRO A 267 -4.11 -9.16 -16.77
CA PRO A 267 -3.23 -8.20 -16.13
C PRO A 267 -3.81 -7.73 -14.80
N SER A 268 -2.95 -7.57 -13.80
CA SER A 268 -3.33 -7.15 -12.46
C SER A 268 -2.20 -6.31 -11.88
N ASN A 269 -2.56 -5.25 -11.18
CA ASN A 269 -1.59 -4.41 -10.46
C ASN A 269 -2.26 -3.85 -9.21
N GLY A 270 -1.54 -3.81 -8.09
CA GLY A 270 -2.02 -3.25 -6.84
C GLY A 270 -1.16 -2.09 -6.40
N ARG A 271 -1.74 -1.15 -5.67
CA ARG A 271 -1.03 -0.05 -5.02
C ARG A 271 -1.30 -0.08 -3.53
N THR A 272 -0.25 0.03 -2.73
CA THR A 272 -0.35 0.41 -1.32
C THR A 272 0.14 1.83 -1.15
N ALA A 273 -0.50 2.59 -0.27
CA ALA A 273 -0.01 3.86 0.24
C ALA A 273 -0.17 3.90 1.76
N MET A 274 0.81 4.46 2.46
CA MET A 274 0.72 4.77 3.87
C MET A 274 1.34 6.14 4.15
N MET A 275 0.66 6.94 4.95
CA MET A 275 1.09 8.28 5.31
C MET A 275 0.82 8.55 6.79
N TYR A 276 1.77 9.24 7.42
CA TYR A 276 1.67 9.76 8.78
C TYR A 276 1.52 11.27 8.73
N LEU A 277 0.40 11.79 9.21
CA LEU A 277 0.06 13.21 9.08
C LEU A 277 -0.33 13.84 10.43
N THR A 278 -0.19 15.16 10.50
CA THR A 278 -0.80 16.00 11.53
C THR A 278 -1.52 17.18 10.88
N SER A 279 -2.77 17.41 11.26
CA SER A 279 -3.56 18.58 10.86
C SER A 279 -3.60 19.62 11.97
N SER A 280 -3.48 20.91 11.61
CA SER A 280 -3.63 22.04 12.55
C SER A 280 -5.10 22.35 12.89
N GLY A 281 -6.06 21.73 12.19
CA GLY A 281 -7.49 21.88 12.40
C GLY A 281 -8.31 20.71 11.86
N PRO A 282 -9.64 20.73 11.99
CA PRO A 282 -10.50 19.65 11.52
C PRO A 282 -10.44 19.52 9.99
N VAL A 283 -10.31 18.30 9.48
CA VAL A 283 -10.36 17.98 8.05
C VAL A 283 -11.11 16.69 7.77
N HIS A 284 -11.73 16.61 6.60
CA HIS A 284 -12.37 15.39 6.09
C HIS A 284 -11.58 14.82 4.92
N LEU A 285 -11.61 13.50 4.76
CA LEU A 285 -10.87 12.80 3.71
C LEU A 285 -11.79 11.92 2.87
N ALA A 286 -11.44 11.74 1.61
CA ALA A 286 -12.05 10.71 0.78
C ALA A 286 -10.99 10.04 -0.09
N SER A 287 -11.01 8.71 -0.11
CA SER A 287 -10.29 7.90 -1.08
C SER A 287 -11.25 7.45 -2.16
N LEU A 288 -10.87 7.71 -3.40
CA LEU A 288 -11.71 7.59 -4.58
C LEU A 288 -10.98 6.77 -5.63
N ALA A 289 -11.74 6.01 -6.40
CA ALA A 289 -11.24 5.27 -7.55
C ALA A 289 -11.89 5.76 -8.83
N ARG A 290 -11.10 5.92 -9.88
CA ARG A 290 -11.60 6.24 -11.22
C ARG A 290 -10.64 5.73 -12.28
N TYR A 291 -11.15 5.09 -13.33
CA TYR A 291 -10.37 4.83 -14.53
C TYR A 291 -10.08 6.13 -15.28
N ALA A 292 -8.89 6.23 -15.85
CA ALA A 292 -8.50 7.36 -16.68
C ALA A 292 -9.49 7.56 -17.83
N ASP A 293 -9.93 8.80 -18.04
CA ASP A 293 -10.78 9.13 -19.17
C ASP A 293 -9.98 9.02 -20.47
N THR A 294 -10.63 8.59 -21.53
CA THR A 294 -10.05 8.56 -22.86
C THR A 294 -10.36 9.84 -23.64
N THR A 295 -9.34 10.38 -24.30
CA THR A 295 -9.49 11.47 -25.28
C THR A 295 -10.16 10.94 -26.56
N PRO A 296 -10.64 11.81 -27.46
CA PRO A 296 -11.14 11.39 -28.78
C PRO A 296 -10.10 10.62 -29.61
N THR A 297 -8.81 10.86 -29.37
CA THR A 297 -7.68 10.13 -29.98
C THR A 297 -7.36 8.80 -29.29
N GLY A 298 -8.16 8.39 -28.29
CA GLY A 298 -8.02 7.15 -27.56
C GLY A 298 -6.83 7.10 -26.61
N ASN A 299 -6.26 8.25 -26.21
CA ASN A 299 -5.22 8.32 -25.18
C ASN A 299 -5.88 8.51 -23.82
N GLU A 300 -5.27 7.99 -22.76
CA GLU A 300 -5.74 8.22 -21.39
C GLU A 300 -5.30 9.60 -20.89
N ARG A 301 -6.07 10.23 -20.01
CA ARG A 301 -5.74 11.50 -19.34
C ARG A 301 -5.64 11.31 -17.83
N VAL A 302 -4.70 11.99 -17.18
CA VAL A 302 -4.65 12.04 -15.71
C VAL A 302 -5.90 12.73 -15.16
N PRO A 303 -6.61 12.13 -14.18
CA PRO A 303 -7.75 12.79 -13.54
C PRO A 303 -7.38 14.12 -12.89
N THR A 304 -8.24 15.11 -13.04
CA THR A 304 -8.14 16.42 -12.41
C THR A 304 -8.87 16.44 -11.06
N LEU A 305 -8.59 17.44 -10.21
CA LEU A 305 -9.38 17.68 -9.02
C LEU A 305 -10.88 17.77 -9.32
N ARG A 306 -11.27 18.39 -10.45
CA ARG A 306 -12.68 18.46 -10.86
C ARG A 306 -13.29 17.07 -11.06
N ASP A 307 -12.57 16.17 -11.74
CA ASP A 307 -13.01 14.79 -11.99
C ASP A 307 -13.19 14.04 -10.66
N TRP A 308 -12.30 14.27 -9.69
CA TRP A 308 -12.41 13.70 -8.34
C TRP A 308 -13.58 14.25 -7.54
N LEU A 309 -13.83 15.57 -7.62
CA LEU A 309 -14.99 16.19 -6.96
C LEU A 309 -16.31 15.69 -7.54
N GLU A 310 -16.37 15.37 -8.84
CA GLU A 310 -17.53 14.73 -9.44
C GLU A 310 -17.76 13.32 -8.86
N VAL A 311 -16.71 12.49 -8.79
CA VAL A 311 -16.79 11.16 -8.16
C VAL A 311 -17.21 11.26 -6.70
N LEU A 312 -16.66 12.23 -5.96
CA LEU A 312 -17.01 12.45 -4.57
C LEU A 312 -18.49 12.82 -4.38
N LYS A 313 -19.00 13.78 -5.17
CA LYS A 313 -20.36 14.31 -4.99
C LYS A 313 -21.45 13.43 -5.57
N GLN A 314 -21.19 12.78 -6.70
CA GLN A 314 -22.19 12.01 -7.46
C GLN A 314 -21.99 10.49 -7.36
N GLY A 315 -20.82 10.05 -6.86
CA GLY A 315 -20.49 8.64 -6.80
C GLY A 315 -21.25 7.87 -5.73
N GLN A 316 -21.13 6.55 -5.84
CA GLN A 316 -21.55 5.58 -4.85
C GLN A 316 -20.32 4.85 -4.31
N LEU A 317 -20.49 4.09 -3.23
CA LEU A 317 -19.46 3.17 -2.78
C LEU A 317 -19.10 2.16 -3.89
N VAL A 318 -17.82 1.91 -4.09
CA VAL A 318 -17.35 0.87 -5.02
C VAL A 318 -17.81 -0.50 -4.53
N THR A 319 -18.44 -1.26 -5.41
CA THR A 319 -18.97 -2.61 -5.17
C THR A 319 -18.40 -3.63 -6.18
N PRO A 320 -18.43 -4.94 -5.88
CA PRO A 320 -18.83 -5.56 -4.60
C PRO A 320 -17.82 -5.30 -3.49
N ARG A 321 -18.28 -5.13 -2.25
CA ARG A 321 -17.39 -5.03 -1.06
C ARG A 321 -16.88 -6.42 -0.65
N ASP A 322 -15.82 -6.44 0.17
CA ASP A 322 -15.31 -7.69 0.74
C ASP A 322 -16.35 -8.34 1.66
N ILE A 323 -16.18 -9.65 1.86
CA ILE A 323 -17.00 -10.43 2.80
C ILE A 323 -16.82 -9.84 4.21
N PRO A 324 -17.92 -9.60 4.96
CA PRO A 324 -17.83 -9.16 6.35
C PRO A 324 -16.97 -10.11 7.19
N PRO A 325 -16.18 -9.59 8.15
CA PRO A 325 -15.40 -10.43 9.06
C PRO A 325 -16.32 -11.35 9.87
N THR A 326 -15.81 -12.53 10.23
CA THR A 326 -16.46 -13.36 11.25
C THR A 326 -16.49 -12.60 12.57
N ASN A 327 -17.64 -12.55 13.23
CA ASN A 327 -17.75 -11.92 14.55
C ASN A 327 -16.82 -12.66 15.55
N PRO A 328 -15.87 -11.96 16.19
CA PRO A 328 -14.90 -12.58 17.09
C PRO A 328 -15.54 -13.25 18.31
N ASP A 329 -16.74 -12.83 18.73
CA ASP A 329 -17.47 -13.41 19.85
C ASP A 329 -18.18 -14.74 19.48
N THR A 330 -18.07 -15.17 18.22
CA THR A 330 -18.73 -16.38 17.74
C THR A 330 -17.82 -17.60 17.91
N TYR A 331 -18.20 -18.51 18.80
CA TYR A 331 -17.43 -19.72 19.13
C TYR A 331 -17.58 -20.88 18.13
N ARG A 332 -18.58 -20.84 17.23
CA ARG A 332 -18.79 -21.85 16.19
C ARG A 332 -19.08 -21.19 14.85
N PHE A 333 -18.14 -21.34 13.93
CA PHE A 333 -18.24 -20.88 12.54
C PHE A 333 -17.80 -22.00 11.60
N GLY A 334 -18.37 -22.06 10.40
CA GLY A 334 -17.95 -23.02 9.37
C GLY A 334 -16.57 -22.66 8.80
N ARG A 335 -16.43 -21.42 8.32
CA ARG A 335 -15.16 -20.85 7.85
C ARG A 335 -14.96 -19.50 8.51
N PHE A 336 -13.75 -19.27 9.01
CA PHE A 336 -13.35 -17.97 9.57
C PHE A 336 -12.95 -17.02 8.42
N TYR A 337 -13.48 -15.81 8.44
CA TYR A 337 -13.15 -14.76 7.48
C TYR A 337 -12.49 -13.59 8.21
N TYR A 338 -11.24 -13.30 7.85
CA TYR A 338 -10.65 -11.99 8.14
C TYR A 338 -11.27 -10.98 7.17
N GLY A 339 -11.99 -10.00 7.70
CA GLY A 339 -12.55 -8.92 6.90
C GLY A 339 -11.46 -7.94 6.48
N ARG A 340 -11.66 -7.27 5.34
CA ARG A 340 -10.87 -6.06 5.04
C ARG A 340 -11.56 -4.83 5.61
N VAL A 341 -10.77 -3.83 5.94
CA VAL A 341 -11.25 -2.63 6.63
C VAL A 341 -11.43 -1.50 5.63
N ALA A 342 -12.59 -0.88 5.69
CA ALA A 342 -12.83 0.44 5.12
C ALA A 342 -13.56 1.28 6.15
N GLY A 343 -12.86 2.24 6.74
CA GLY A 343 -13.39 3.07 7.81
C GLY A 343 -12.32 3.88 8.52
N VAL A 344 -12.71 4.49 9.63
CA VAL A 344 -11.78 5.12 10.58
C VAL A 344 -11.51 4.13 11.70
N ALA A 345 -10.30 3.57 11.70
CA ALA A 345 -9.83 2.69 12.78
C ALA A 345 -9.09 3.51 13.85
N LYS A 346 -8.92 2.92 15.04
CA LYS A 346 -8.05 3.46 16.11
C LYS A 346 -6.84 2.55 16.25
N GLY A 347 -5.65 3.13 16.38
CA GLY A 347 -4.40 2.40 16.55
C GLY A 347 -3.52 2.45 15.31
N SER A 348 -2.54 3.35 15.35
CA SER A 348 -1.46 3.49 14.37
C SER A 348 -0.26 2.61 14.72
N SER A 349 0.15 2.61 16.00
CA SER A 349 1.36 1.95 16.46
C SER A 349 1.14 1.13 17.72
N TRP A 350 1.88 0.01 17.81
CA TRP A 350 2.02 -0.79 19.03
C TRP A 350 3.48 -0.74 19.46
N LYS A 351 3.76 -0.20 20.64
CA LYS A 351 5.11 -0.20 21.22
C LYS A 351 5.11 -0.94 22.55
N THR A 352 6.01 -1.91 22.68
CA THR A 352 6.12 -2.73 23.90
C THR A 352 7.53 -3.24 24.10
N THR A 353 7.79 -3.78 25.29
CA THR A 353 9.04 -4.45 25.65
C THR A 353 8.75 -5.93 25.87
N LEU A 354 9.40 -6.79 25.08
CA LEU A 354 9.35 -8.24 25.27
C LEU A 354 10.35 -8.64 26.35
N THR A 355 9.94 -9.48 27.28
CA THR A 355 10.80 -10.05 28.32
C THR A 355 10.60 -11.56 28.39
N ASP A 356 11.69 -12.32 28.53
CA ASP A 356 11.64 -13.80 28.60
C ASP A 356 11.26 -14.32 30.00
N GLY A 357 11.28 -13.45 31.02
CA GLY A 357 11.01 -13.81 32.42
C GLY A 357 9.66 -13.28 32.96
N PRO A 358 9.11 -13.89 34.02
CA PRO A 358 7.87 -13.44 34.69
C PRO A 358 8.10 -12.20 35.60
N THR A 359 8.91 -11.24 35.17
CA THR A 359 9.12 -10.00 35.95
C THR A 359 8.05 -8.98 35.57
N LEU A 360 6.99 -8.99 36.38
CA LEU A 360 6.04 -7.91 36.66
C LEU A 360 6.33 -6.60 35.93
N ALA A 361 5.53 -6.32 34.89
CA ALA A 361 5.30 -4.96 34.45
C ALA A 361 4.52 -4.23 35.57
N CYS A 362 5.20 -3.36 36.30
CA CYS A 362 4.55 -2.32 37.11
C CYS A 362 4.35 -1.06 36.27
#